data_AF-F6ET85-F1
#
_entry.id   AF-F6ET85-F1
#
_cell.length_a   1.000
_cell.length_b   1.000
_cell.length_c   1.000
_cell.angle_alpha   90.00
_cell.angle_beta   90.00
_cell.angle_gamma   90.00
#
_symmetry.space_group_name_H-M   'P 1'
#
loop_
_entity.id
_entity.type
_entity.pdbx_description
1 polymer ?
#
loop_
_entity_poly.entity_id
_entity_poly.type
_entity_poly.pdbx_seq_one_letter_code
_entity_poly.pdbx_strand_id
1 'polypeptide(L)'
;MRPRMNSKHAPDPALLAKAETLVEALPYMQRYAGKTFVVKYGGHAMGDPEAARDFAEDVVLMKAVGINVVVVHGGGPQIGAMLKKLGVESQFIGGLRVTDKETAQIAEMVLAGSINKEIVGWIAGAGGRAVGISGKDGGLVLCEKVLGKREADPNSGIERNVDLGFVGDPVRVDRSILDTLSRDGIIPVVAPVGIGADGHTYNVNADTMAGAIAAELGASRFFLLTDVAGVLDKQGQLMTDLDPAAIRGLESDGTISGGMIPKLETCVRAVEGGVDAAVILDGRVPHAMLLEIFTDRGAGTLVRR
;
A
#
# COMPACT_ATOMS: atom_id res chain seq x y z
N MET A 1 -3.31 29.87 38.32
CA MET A 1 -4.76 30.08 38.09
C MET A 1 -4.88 30.93 36.82
N ARG A 2 -5.33 30.37 35.69
CA ARG A 2 -5.50 31.18 34.46
C ARG A 2 -6.57 32.25 34.73
N PRO A 3 -6.35 33.53 34.38
CA PRO A 3 -7.32 34.59 34.64
C PRO A 3 -8.65 34.26 33.95
N ARG A 4 -9.77 34.47 34.66
CA ARG A 4 -11.12 34.28 34.09
C ARG A 4 -11.30 35.30 32.96
N MET A 5 -11.28 34.83 31.72
CA MET A 5 -11.56 35.67 30.56
C MET A 5 -13.02 36.15 30.58
N ASN A 6 -13.22 37.40 30.18
CA ASN A 6 -14.53 38.02 30.03
C ASN A 6 -15.34 37.24 28.96
N SER A 7 -16.58 36.86 29.25
CA SER A 7 -17.33 35.86 28.45
C SER A 7 -17.57 36.26 26.99
N LYS A 8 -17.53 37.55 26.66
CA LYS A 8 -17.62 38.07 25.28
C LYS A 8 -16.40 37.74 24.40
N HIS A 9 -15.28 37.34 24.99
CA HIS A 9 -14.03 37.02 24.28
C HIS A 9 -13.51 35.60 24.59
N ALA A 10 -14.35 34.74 25.19
CA ALA A 10 -13.97 33.35 25.39
C ALA A 10 -13.87 32.65 24.03
N PRO A 11 -12.79 31.91 23.74
CA PRO A 11 -12.65 31.18 22.50
C PRO A 11 -13.72 30.08 22.41
N ASP A 12 -14.17 29.83 21.20
CA ASP A 12 -15.13 28.76 20.89
C ASP A 12 -14.60 27.41 21.42
N PRO A 13 -15.36 26.68 22.25
CA PRO A 13 -14.98 25.35 22.72
C PRO A 13 -14.56 24.40 21.60
N ALA A 14 -15.16 24.49 20.40
CA ALA A 14 -14.77 23.68 19.26
C ALA A 14 -13.34 24.01 18.75
N LEU A 15 -12.96 25.29 18.78
CA LEU A 15 -11.62 25.73 18.42
C LEU A 15 -10.58 25.30 19.48
N LEU A 16 -10.97 25.32 20.75
CA LEU A 16 -10.14 24.79 21.84
C LEU A 16 -9.92 23.29 21.69
N ALA A 17 -10.98 22.52 21.46
CA ALA A 17 -10.90 21.07 21.26
C ALA A 17 -9.98 20.72 20.08
N LYS A 18 -10.07 21.47 18.97
CA LYS A 18 -9.17 21.29 17.81
C LYS A 18 -7.70 21.52 18.18
N ALA A 19 -7.40 22.54 18.99
CA ALA A 19 -6.04 22.79 19.46
C ALA A 19 -5.56 21.70 20.42
N GLU A 20 -6.42 21.24 21.33
CA GLU A 20 -6.13 20.15 22.26
C GLU A 20 -5.81 18.84 21.52
N THR A 21 -6.60 18.45 20.51
CA THR A 21 -6.33 17.26 19.69
C THR A 21 -4.97 17.32 18.99
N LEU A 22 -4.56 18.49 18.47
CA LEU A 22 -3.25 18.65 17.85
C LEU A 22 -2.10 18.52 18.87
N VAL A 23 -2.30 19.03 20.08
CA VAL A 23 -1.31 18.91 21.17
C VAL A 23 -1.20 17.46 21.65
N GLU A 24 -2.33 16.74 21.76
CA GLU A 24 -2.36 15.32 22.10
C GLU A 24 -1.69 14.44 21.04
N ALA A 25 -1.78 14.81 19.77
CA ALA A 25 -1.13 14.11 18.66
C ALA A 25 0.39 14.36 18.56
N LEU A 26 0.92 15.42 19.20
CA LEU A 26 2.32 15.84 19.07
C LEU A 26 3.34 14.74 19.41
N PRO A 27 3.21 13.95 20.49
CA PRO A 27 4.15 12.87 20.80
C PRO A 27 4.24 11.82 19.68
N TYR A 28 3.11 11.51 19.04
CA TYR A 28 3.06 10.56 17.93
C TYR A 28 3.73 11.13 16.67
N MET A 29 3.52 12.41 16.36
CA MET A 29 4.21 13.10 15.26
C MET A 29 5.74 13.08 15.48
N GLN A 30 6.19 13.39 16.69
CA GLN A 30 7.61 13.38 17.04
C GLN A 30 8.24 11.98 16.96
N ARG A 31 7.49 10.93 17.34
CA ARG A 31 7.95 9.54 17.25
C ARG A 31 8.29 9.12 15.82
N TYR A 32 7.54 9.61 14.83
CA TYR A 32 7.70 9.21 13.42
C TYR A 32 8.42 10.25 12.55
N ALA A 33 8.75 11.42 13.08
CA ALA A 33 9.54 12.41 12.36
C ALA A 33 10.87 11.80 11.86
N GLY A 34 11.15 11.97 10.56
CA GLY A 34 12.31 11.39 9.87
C GLY A 34 12.19 9.91 9.53
N LYS A 35 11.14 9.21 9.96
CA LYS A 35 10.90 7.79 9.62
C LYS A 35 10.26 7.66 8.24
N THR A 36 10.43 6.48 7.65
CA THR A 36 9.87 6.16 6.33
C THR A 36 8.65 5.27 6.45
N PHE A 37 7.57 5.66 5.80
CA PHE A 37 6.34 4.90 5.67
C PHE A 37 6.11 4.52 4.22
N VAL A 38 5.78 3.25 3.97
CA VAL A 38 5.34 2.80 2.65
C VAL A 38 3.86 2.52 2.70
N VAL A 39 3.11 3.08 1.76
CA VAL A 39 1.66 2.96 1.69
C VAL A 39 1.28 2.29 0.39
N LYS A 40 0.73 1.09 0.48
CA LYS A 40 0.04 0.49 -0.65
C LYS A 40 -1.38 1.05 -0.71
N TYR A 41 -1.66 1.81 -1.76
CA TYR A 41 -2.98 2.36 -2.06
C TYR A 41 -3.61 1.64 -3.26
N GLY A 42 -4.60 0.78 -3.05
CA GLY A 42 -5.33 0.21 -4.17
C GLY A 42 -6.42 -0.78 -3.81
N GLY A 43 -7.38 -0.98 -4.72
CA GLY A 43 -8.57 -1.79 -4.50
C GLY A 43 -9.84 -0.93 -4.63
N HIS A 44 -10.89 -1.28 -3.89
CA HIS A 44 -12.15 -0.51 -3.87
C HIS A 44 -11.97 0.93 -3.37
N ALA A 45 -10.90 1.22 -2.61
CA ALA A 45 -10.56 2.57 -2.16
C ALA A 45 -10.18 3.56 -3.28
N MET A 46 -9.93 3.08 -4.52
CA MET A 46 -9.57 3.95 -5.65
C MET A 46 -10.77 4.44 -6.48
N GLY A 47 -11.98 3.94 -6.21
CA GLY A 47 -13.17 4.26 -7.00
C GLY A 47 -13.98 5.45 -6.47
N ASP A 48 -13.68 5.90 -5.25
CA ASP A 48 -14.42 6.94 -4.55
C ASP A 48 -13.60 8.24 -4.47
N PRO A 49 -14.06 9.35 -5.09
CA PRO A 49 -13.39 10.65 -5.01
C PRO A 49 -13.19 11.18 -3.59
N GLU A 50 -14.09 10.89 -2.65
CA GLU A 50 -13.93 11.33 -1.26
C GLU A 50 -12.79 10.56 -0.59
N ALA A 51 -12.77 9.24 -0.72
CA ALA A 51 -11.67 8.42 -0.21
C ALA A 51 -10.31 8.79 -0.83
N ALA A 52 -10.28 9.14 -2.13
CA ALA A 52 -9.07 9.61 -2.80
C ALA A 52 -8.57 10.95 -2.24
N ARG A 53 -9.49 11.84 -1.86
CA ARG A 53 -9.16 13.11 -1.20
C ARG A 53 -8.63 12.88 0.20
N ASP A 54 -9.31 12.09 1.02
CA ASP A 54 -8.86 11.77 2.39
C ASP A 54 -7.48 11.14 2.38
N PHE A 55 -7.23 10.20 1.44
CA PHE A 55 -5.92 9.60 1.22
C PHE A 55 -4.84 10.66 0.92
N ALA A 56 -5.12 11.59 0.00
CA ALA A 56 -4.17 12.64 -0.36
C ALA A 56 -3.90 13.57 0.83
N GLU A 57 -4.92 13.96 1.59
CA GLU A 57 -4.79 14.78 2.79
C GLU A 57 -3.94 14.07 3.86
N ASP A 58 -4.17 12.77 4.11
CA ASP A 58 -3.36 11.96 5.03
C ASP A 58 -1.88 11.92 4.62
N VAL A 59 -1.61 11.65 3.35
CA VAL A 59 -0.25 11.56 2.80
C VAL A 59 0.48 12.91 2.92
N VAL A 60 -0.21 14.02 2.62
CA VAL A 60 0.35 15.37 2.75
C VAL A 60 0.59 15.72 4.21
N LEU A 61 -0.35 15.40 5.12
CA LEU A 61 -0.19 15.67 6.54
C LEU A 61 1.00 14.89 7.13
N MET A 62 1.11 13.60 6.82
CA MET A 62 2.26 12.79 7.23
C MET A 62 3.58 13.40 6.76
N LYS A 63 3.65 13.86 5.50
CA LYS A 63 4.85 14.54 4.98
C LYS A 63 5.12 15.86 5.70
N ALA A 64 4.08 16.65 5.98
CA ALA A 64 4.19 17.94 6.66
C ALA A 64 4.74 17.81 8.10
N VAL A 65 4.44 16.71 8.79
CA VAL A 65 4.96 16.42 10.14
C VAL A 65 6.34 15.71 10.12
N GLY A 66 6.95 15.57 8.94
CA GLY A 66 8.32 15.08 8.78
C GLY A 66 8.45 13.58 8.48
N ILE A 67 7.35 12.87 8.19
CA ILE A 67 7.39 11.46 7.78
C ILE A 67 7.73 11.38 6.29
N ASN A 68 8.65 10.48 5.92
CA ASN A 68 8.96 10.20 4.53
C ASN A 68 7.98 9.16 3.98
N VAL A 69 6.96 9.61 3.23
CA VAL A 69 5.94 8.73 2.66
C VAL A 69 6.33 8.30 1.25
N VAL A 70 6.26 7.00 0.98
CA VAL A 70 6.34 6.40 -0.36
C VAL A 70 5.01 5.70 -0.65
N VAL A 71 4.35 6.08 -1.74
CA VAL A 71 3.09 5.48 -2.16
C VAL A 71 3.36 4.45 -3.25
N VAL A 72 2.78 3.26 -3.13
CA VAL A 72 2.74 2.25 -4.18
C VAL A 72 1.28 1.96 -4.50
N HIS A 73 0.87 2.01 -5.77
CA HIS A 73 -0.56 1.92 -6.10
C HIS A 73 -0.96 0.65 -6.85
N GLY A 74 -2.25 0.31 -6.76
CA GLY A 74 -2.89 -0.72 -7.59
C GLY A 74 -3.56 -0.14 -8.84
N GLY A 75 -4.35 -0.97 -9.53
CA GLY A 75 -5.13 -0.52 -10.69
C GLY A 75 -5.90 -1.62 -11.45
N GLY A 76 -6.23 -2.73 -10.78
CA GLY A 76 -6.83 -3.90 -11.41
C GLY A 76 -8.10 -3.60 -12.24
N PRO A 77 -9.10 -2.88 -11.69
CA PRO A 77 -10.31 -2.52 -12.41
C PRO A 77 -10.05 -1.67 -13.67
N GLN A 78 -9.18 -0.67 -13.58
CA GLN A 78 -8.85 0.25 -14.68
C GLN A 78 -8.08 -0.46 -15.80
N ILE A 79 -7.16 -1.38 -15.46
CA ILE A 79 -6.51 -2.24 -16.47
C ILE A 79 -7.57 -3.09 -17.18
N GLY A 80 -8.49 -3.72 -16.43
CA GLY A 80 -9.56 -4.53 -17.00
C GLY A 80 -10.48 -3.74 -17.94
N ALA A 81 -10.81 -2.51 -17.57
CA ALA A 81 -11.61 -1.61 -18.41
C ALA A 81 -10.90 -1.26 -19.72
N MET A 82 -9.58 -1.00 -19.68
CA MET A 82 -8.80 -0.70 -20.87
C MET A 82 -8.65 -1.93 -21.78
N LEU A 83 -8.33 -3.10 -21.22
CA LEU A 83 -8.24 -4.36 -21.98
C LEU A 83 -9.55 -4.64 -22.72
N LYS A 84 -10.69 -4.52 -22.03
CA LYS A 84 -12.03 -4.66 -22.64
C LYS A 84 -12.25 -3.67 -23.78
N LYS A 85 -11.84 -2.41 -23.61
CA LYS A 85 -11.97 -1.37 -24.66
C LYS A 85 -11.14 -1.69 -25.90
N LEU A 86 -10.00 -2.35 -25.73
CA LEU A 86 -9.09 -2.75 -26.80
C LEU A 86 -9.40 -4.15 -27.38
N GLY A 87 -10.41 -4.85 -26.84
CA GLY A 87 -10.78 -6.19 -27.29
C GLY A 87 -9.81 -7.29 -26.86
N VAL A 88 -8.97 -7.04 -25.85
CA VAL A 88 -8.02 -8.01 -25.31
C VAL A 88 -8.68 -8.79 -24.17
N GLU A 89 -8.71 -10.12 -24.28
CA GLU A 89 -9.25 -10.98 -23.24
C GLU A 89 -8.35 -10.98 -22.00
N SER A 90 -8.98 -10.98 -20.83
CA SER A 90 -8.28 -10.99 -19.55
C SER A 90 -8.59 -12.25 -18.77
N GLN A 91 -7.56 -12.91 -18.27
CA GLN A 91 -7.68 -14.10 -17.42
C GLN A 91 -6.90 -13.91 -16.11
N PHE A 92 -7.37 -14.54 -15.04
CA PHE A 92 -6.73 -14.52 -13.73
C PHE A 92 -6.50 -15.93 -13.22
N ILE A 93 -5.33 -16.18 -12.64
CA ILE A 93 -4.94 -17.46 -12.05
C ILE A 93 -4.29 -17.18 -10.70
N GLY A 94 -4.85 -17.77 -9.64
CA GLY A 94 -4.37 -17.58 -8.27
C GLY A 94 -4.24 -16.10 -7.84
N GLY A 95 -5.19 -15.25 -8.25
CA GLY A 95 -5.22 -13.82 -7.95
C GLY A 95 -4.25 -12.95 -8.75
N LEU A 96 -3.48 -13.53 -9.67
CA LEU A 96 -2.59 -12.81 -10.58
C LEU A 96 -3.20 -12.77 -11.98
N ARG A 97 -3.04 -11.64 -12.68
CA ARG A 97 -3.49 -11.52 -14.07
C ARG A 97 -2.50 -12.26 -14.97
N VAL A 98 -2.97 -13.21 -15.77
CA VAL A 98 -2.16 -13.78 -16.85
C VAL A 98 -1.83 -12.66 -17.81
N THR A 99 -0.55 -12.41 -18.02
CA THR A 99 -0.07 -11.19 -18.67
C THR A 99 0.80 -11.58 -19.85
N ASP A 100 0.25 -11.65 -21.06
CA ASP A 100 1.09 -11.73 -22.26
C ASP A 100 1.79 -10.39 -22.55
N LYS A 101 2.55 -10.34 -23.65
CA LYS A 101 3.35 -9.15 -23.99
C LYS A 101 2.48 -7.91 -24.22
N GLU A 102 1.34 -8.09 -24.89
CA GLU A 102 0.39 -7.00 -25.18
C GLU A 102 -0.28 -6.52 -23.88
N THR A 103 -0.74 -7.46 -23.06
CA THR A 103 -1.33 -7.19 -21.74
C THR A 103 -0.35 -6.45 -20.83
N ALA A 104 0.94 -6.80 -20.84
CA ALA A 104 1.98 -6.12 -20.07
C ALA A 104 2.12 -4.65 -20.48
N GLN A 105 2.13 -4.37 -21.79
CA GLN A 105 2.21 -3.01 -22.32
C GLN A 105 0.97 -2.19 -21.94
N ILE A 106 -0.22 -2.78 -22.04
CA ILE A 106 -1.47 -2.12 -21.65
C ILE A 106 -1.49 -1.85 -20.14
N ALA A 107 -1.07 -2.81 -19.33
CA ALA A 107 -0.94 -2.64 -17.88
C ALA A 107 0.05 -1.51 -17.55
N GLU A 108 1.21 -1.45 -18.21
CA GLU A 108 2.19 -0.37 -18.05
C GLU A 108 1.60 1.00 -18.37
N MET A 109 0.94 1.15 -19.53
CA MET A 109 0.31 2.41 -19.93
C MET A 109 -0.75 2.89 -18.93
N VAL A 110 -1.59 1.96 -18.43
CA VAL A 110 -2.67 2.31 -17.51
C VAL A 110 -2.13 2.63 -16.12
N LEU A 111 -1.25 1.78 -15.58
CA LEU A 111 -0.68 1.94 -14.24
C LEU A 111 0.21 3.18 -14.18
N ALA A 112 1.25 3.26 -15.01
CA ALA A 112 2.25 4.34 -14.96
C ALA A 112 1.79 5.65 -15.62
N GLY A 113 0.84 5.57 -16.57
CA GLY A 113 0.34 6.73 -17.31
C GLY A 113 -0.90 7.37 -16.69
N SER A 114 -1.99 6.62 -16.54
CA SER A 114 -3.27 7.19 -16.06
C SER A 114 -3.31 7.28 -14.55
N ILE A 115 -3.28 6.12 -13.88
CA ILE A 115 -3.56 6.01 -12.44
C ILE A 115 -2.47 6.70 -11.62
N ASN A 116 -1.21 6.45 -11.96
CA ASN A 116 -0.07 7.06 -11.30
C ASN A 116 -0.15 8.60 -11.30
N LYS A 117 -0.54 9.19 -12.44
CA LYS A 117 -0.61 10.65 -12.59
C LYS A 117 -1.86 11.24 -11.95
N GLU A 118 -2.94 10.48 -11.85
CA GLU A 118 -4.13 10.86 -11.10
C GLU A 118 -3.83 11.00 -9.61
N ILE A 119 -3.17 10.01 -9.00
CA ILE A 119 -2.75 10.06 -7.59
C ILE A 119 -1.78 11.23 -7.34
N VAL A 120 -0.82 11.45 -8.24
CA VAL A 120 0.08 12.61 -8.17
C VAL A 120 -0.73 13.91 -8.18
N GLY A 121 -1.75 14.01 -9.03
CA GLY A 121 -2.66 15.15 -9.10
C GLY A 121 -3.42 15.39 -7.79
N TRP A 122 -3.93 14.32 -7.15
CA TRP A 122 -4.62 14.44 -5.86
C TRP A 122 -3.71 14.93 -4.75
N ILE A 123 -2.50 14.35 -4.63
CA ILE A 123 -1.50 14.79 -3.64
C ILE A 123 -1.11 16.25 -3.88
N ALA A 124 -0.91 16.65 -5.14
CA ALA A 124 -0.62 18.04 -5.49
C ALA A 124 -1.80 18.98 -5.14
N GLY A 125 -3.04 18.55 -5.39
CA GLY A 125 -4.26 19.29 -5.04
C GLY A 125 -4.42 19.50 -3.53
N ALA A 126 -3.95 18.56 -2.72
CA ALA A 126 -3.89 18.68 -1.26
C ALA A 126 -2.70 19.53 -0.75
N GLY A 127 -1.87 20.08 -1.64
CA GLY A 127 -0.71 20.92 -1.30
C GLY A 127 0.61 20.16 -1.15
N GLY A 128 0.64 18.87 -1.48
CA GLY A 128 1.85 18.06 -1.49
C GLY A 128 2.70 18.24 -2.74
N ARG A 129 3.94 17.75 -2.68
CA ARG A 129 4.82 17.62 -3.84
C ARG A 129 5.00 16.15 -4.12
N ALA A 130 4.47 15.65 -5.24
CA ALA A 130 4.58 14.24 -5.62
C ALA A 130 5.21 14.08 -7.00
N VAL A 131 5.95 12.98 -7.18
CA VAL A 131 6.47 12.56 -8.49
C VAL A 131 6.08 11.12 -8.72
N GLY A 132 5.43 10.90 -9.87
CA GLY A 132 5.00 9.59 -10.30
C GLY A 132 6.09 8.86 -11.07
N ILE A 133 6.49 7.68 -10.59
CA ILE A 133 7.49 6.79 -11.17
C ILE A 133 6.95 5.36 -11.24
N SER A 134 7.69 4.47 -11.89
CA SER A 134 7.50 3.02 -11.92
C SER A 134 8.76 2.33 -11.37
N GLY A 135 8.70 1.01 -11.19
CA GLY A 135 9.88 0.21 -10.88
C GLY A 135 10.98 0.27 -11.96
N LYS A 136 10.69 0.75 -13.18
CA LYS A 136 11.68 0.89 -14.25
C LYS A 136 12.56 2.14 -14.06
N ASP A 137 12.00 3.19 -13.46
CA ASP A 137 12.65 4.50 -13.39
C ASP A 137 13.84 4.45 -12.43
N GLY A 138 15.02 4.85 -12.93
CA GLY A 138 16.27 4.76 -12.17
C GLY A 138 16.71 3.33 -11.84
N GLY A 139 16.10 2.30 -12.45
CA GLY A 139 16.35 0.90 -12.10
C GLY A 139 15.80 0.51 -10.72
N LEU A 140 14.75 1.19 -10.25
CA LEU A 140 14.17 1.04 -8.91
C LEU A 140 13.86 -0.42 -8.55
N VAL A 141 13.26 -1.22 -9.44
CA VAL A 141 12.92 -2.62 -9.18
C VAL A 141 13.32 -3.51 -10.35
N LEU A 142 14.24 -4.43 -10.06
CA LEU A 142 14.57 -5.56 -10.91
C LEU A 142 13.64 -6.73 -10.55
N CYS A 143 12.99 -7.30 -11.56
CA CYS A 143 12.10 -8.45 -11.42
C CYS A 143 12.68 -9.70 -12.05
N GLU A 144 12.23 -10.85 -11.57
CA GLU A 144 12.30 -12.12 -12.29
C GLU A 144 10.89 -12.57 -12.69
N LYS A 145 10.79 -13.34 -13.77
CA LYS A 145 9.51 -13.92 -14.19
C LYS A 145 9.03 -14.90 -13.12
N VAL A 146 7.77 -14.78 -12.71
CA VAL A 146 7.13 -15.78 -11.85
C VAL A 146 7.01 -17.09 -12.64
N LEU A 147 7.80 -18.08 -12.25
CA LEU A 147 7.76 -19.40 -12.84
C LEU A 147 6.67 -20.23 -12.15
N GLY A 148 5.51 -20.38 -12.83
CA GLY A 148 4.50 -21.38 -12.51
C GLY A 148 3.88 -21.29 -11.11
N LYS A 149 2.68 -20.72 -10.98
CA LYS A 149 1.83 -21.11 -9.85
C LYS A 149 1.32 -22.52 -10.09
N ARG A 150 1.39 -23.35 -9.04
CA ARG A 150 0.76 -24.68 -9.00
C ARG A 150 -0.73 -24.47 -8.83
N GLU A 151 -1.51 -24.85 -9.82
CA GLU A 151 -2.96 -24.97 -9.68
C GLU A 151 -3.32 -26.44 -9.74
N ALA A 152 -4.16 -26.89 -8.82
CA ALA A 152 -4.68 -28.25 -8.83
C ALA A 152 -5.61 -28.38 -10.06
N ASP A 153 -5.28 -29.28 -10.98
CA ASP A 153 -6.18 -29.60 -12.09
C ASP A 153 -7.49 -30.19 -11.52
N PRO A 154 -8.65 -29.53 -11.73
CA PRO A 154 -9.93 -29.99 -11.20
C PRO A 154 -10.33 -31.40 -11.67
N ASN A 155 -9.77 -31.86 -12.79
CA ASN A 155 -10.11 -33.13 -13.42
C ASN A 155 -9.10 -34.24 -13.18
N SER A 156 -7.85 -33.93 -12.84
CA SER A 156 -6.77 -34.93 -12.73
C SER A 156 -6.07 -34.98 -11.37
N GLY A 157 -6.24 -33.96 -10.52
CA GLY A 157 -5.50 -33.85 -9.25
C GLY A 157 -3.99 -33.64 -9.43
N ILE A 158 -3.52 -33.42 -10.66
CA ILE A 158 -2.12 -33.14 -10.99
C ILE A 158 -1.93 -31.62 -10.97
N GLU A 159 -0.96 -31.14 -10.20
CA GLU A 159 -0.56 -29.73 -10.21
C GLU A 159 -0.02 -29.37 -11.61
N ARG A 160 -0.64 -28.41 -12.29
CA ARG A 160 -0.10 -27.83 -13.52
C ARG A 160 0.66 -26.56 -13.21
N ASN A 161 1.88 -26.46 -13.76
CA ASN A 161 2.60 -25.19 -13.83
C ASN A 161 1.94 -24.33 -14.90
N VAL A 162 1.28 -23.24 -14.51
CA VAL A 162 0.71 -22.30 -15.47
C VAL A 162 1.69 -21.16 -15.73
N ASP A 163 2.04 -20.94 -16.99
CA ASP A 163 2.81 -19.76 -17.39
C ASP A 163 1.93 -18.50 -17.27
N LEU A 164 2.28 -17.63 -16.34
CA LEU A 164 1.60 -16.35 -16.13
C LEU A 164 2.06 -15.26 -17.11
N GLY A 165 3.05 -15.55 -17.96
CA GLY A 165 3.62 -14.62 -18.92
C GLY A 165 4.55 -13.61 -18.24
N PHE A 166 4.38 -12.32 -18.55
CA PHE A 166 5.14 -11.18 -18.03
C PHE A 166 4.64 -10.73 -16.66
N VAL A 167 4.41 -11.69 -15.76
CA VAL A 167 4.20 -11.44 -14.33
C VAL A 167 5.54 -11.60 -13.62
N GLY A 168 5.92 -10.59 -12.82
CA GLY A 168 7.23 -10.56 -12.16
C GLY A 168 7.15 -10.56 -10.65
N ASP A 169 8.21 -11.07 -10.02
CA ASP A 169 8.49 -10.94 -8.59
C ASP A 169 9.71 -10.04 -8.38
N PRO A 170 9.67 -9.04 -7.46
CA PRO A 170 10.83 -8.20 -7.18
C PRO A 170 11.98 -9.01 -6.56
N VAL A 171 13.15 -8.98 -7.20
CA VAL A 171 14.36 -9.65 -6.70
C VAL A 171 15.40 -8.68 -6.16
N ARG A 172 15.34 -7.42 -6.59
CA ARG A 172 16.21 -6.35 -6.09
C ARG A 172 15.50 -5.01 -6.19
N VAL A 173 15.58 -4.23 -5.12
CA VAL A 173 15.12 -2.84 -5.09
C VAL A 173 16.32 -1.92 -4.94
N ASP A 174 16.46 -0.92 -5.82
CA ASP A 174 17.46 0.15 -5.70
C ASP A 174 16.78 1.42 -5.21
N ARG A 175 16.95 1.73 -3.92
CA ARG A 175 16.29 2.86 -3.26
C ARG A 175 16.84 4.24 -3.62
N SER A 176 17.90 4.34 -4.44
CA SER A 176 18.60 5.61 -4.71
C SER A 176 17.68 6.73 -5.20
N ILE A 177 16.73 6.41 -6.08
CA ILE A 177 15.75 7.38 -6.58
C ILE A 177 14.76 7.80 -5.49
N LEU A 178 14.31 6.86 -4.65
CA LEU A 178 13.37 7.13 -3.55
C LEU A 178 14.01 8.03 -2.50
N ASP A 179 15.27 7.76 -2.14
CA ASP A 179 16.01 8.56 -1.16
C ASP A 179 16.29 9.97 -1.69
N THR A 180 16.53 10.12 -3.00
CA THR A 180 16.73 11.43 -3.63
C THR A 180 15.45 12.27 -3.57
N LEU A 181 14.32 11.70 -4.00
CA LEU A 181 13.02 12.38 -3.95
C LEU A 181 12.62 12.73 -2.51
N SER A 182 12.78 11.78 -1.58
CA SER A 182 12.40 11.96 -0.18
C SER A 182 13.18 13.07 0.51
N ARG A 183 14.49 13.17 0.24
CA ARG A 183 15.38 14.24 0.76
C ARG A 183 14.93 15.64 0.32
N ASP A 184 14.41 15.77 -0.89
CA ASP A 184 13.92 17.05 -1.43
C ASP A 184 12.45 17.34 -1.05
N GLY A 185 11.89 16.56 -0.13
CA GLY A 185 10.52 16.73 0.32
C GLY A 185 9.46 16.26 -0.68
N ILE A 186 9.85 15.49 -1.70
CA ILE A 186 8.96 14.95 -2.73
C ILE A 186 8.47 13.57 -2.31
N ILE A 187 7.18 13.30 -2.53
CA ILE A 187 6.50 12.04 -2.25
C ILE A 187 6.55 11.16 -3.51
N PRO A 188 7.30 10.04 -3.51
CA PRO A 188 7.30 9.13 -4.63
C PRO A 188 5.97 8.37 -4.72
N VAL A 189 5.40 8.31 -5.92
CA VAL A 189 4.21 7.51 -6.23
C VAL A 189 4.62 6.46 -7.26
N VAL A 190 4.67 5.19 -6.84
CA VAL A 190 5.26 4.08 -7.61
C VAL A 190 4.17 3.22 -8.23
N ALA A 191 4.20 3.09 -9.55
CA ALA A 191 3.44 2.10 -10.30
C ALA A 191 4.12 0.72 -10.22
N PRO A 192 3.36 -0.38 -10.01
CA PRO A 192 3.91 -1.71 -9.75
C PRO A 192 4.30 -2.43 -11.06
N VAL A 193 5.19 -1.80 -11.81
CA VAL A 193 5.73 -2.27 -13.07
C VAL A 193 7.25 -2.25 -12.95
N GLY A 194 7.90 -3.39 -13.13
CA GLY A 194 9.35 -3.53 -13.03
C GLY A 194 10.00 -3.92 -14.35
N ILE A 195 11.33 -4.02 -14.33
CA ILE A 195 12.14 -4.48 -15.46
C ILE A 195 12.83 -5.79 -15.13
N GLY A 196 12.86 -6.74 -16.07
CA GLY A 196 13.67 -7.94 -15.94
C GLY A 196 15.11 -7.75 -16.42
N ALA A 197 15.99 -8.67 -16.05
CA ALA A 197 17.36 -8.70 -16.58
C ALA A 197 17.40 -8.95 -18.11
N ASP A 198 16.32 -9.49 -18.66
CA ASP A 198 16.05 -9.66 -20.09
C ASP A 198 15.60 -8.35 -20.79
N GLY A 199 15.42 -7.26 -20.04
CA GLY A 199 14.92 -5.97 -20.54
C GLY A 199 13.41 -5.93 -20.77
N HIS A 200 12.67 -6.97 -20.39
CA HIS A 200 11.21 -6.99 -20.52
C HIS A 200 10.52 -6.27 -19.35
N THR A 201 9.36 -5.68 -19.66
CA THR A 201 8.45 -5.15 -18.64
C THR A 201 7.75 -6.32 -17.94
N TYR A 202 7.71 -6.28 -16.61
CA TYR A 202 6.93 -7.21 -15.79
C TYR A 202 5.86 -6.50 -14.97
N ASN A 203 4.65 -7.04 -15.01
CA ASN A 203 3.54 -6.63 -14.14
C ASN A 203 3.71 -7.30 -12.77
N VAL A 204 3.76 -6.50 -11.70
CA VAL A 204 4.01 -6.97 -10.34
C VAL A 204 2.76 -6.77 -9.50
N ASN A 205 2.48 -7.70 -8.57
CA ASN A 205 1.43 -7.46 -7.59
C ASN A 205 1.78 -6.22 -6.73
N ALA A 206 0.84 -5.29 -6.58
CA ALA A 206 1.07 -4.03 -5.88
C ALA A 206 1.39 -4.22 -4.38
N ASP A 207 0.77 -5.20 -3.72
CA ASP A 207 1.05 -5.53 -2.32
C ASP A 207 2.51 -6.03 -2.21
N THR A 208 2.91 -6.98 -3.08
CA THR A 208 4.28 -7.51 -3.15
C THR A 208 5.32 -6.44 -3.45
N MET A 209 5.06 -5.58 -4.44
CA MET A 209 5.91 -4.43 -4.78
C MET A 209 6.11 -3.51 -3.58
N ALA A 210 5.02 -3.16 -2.89
CA ALA A 210 5.07 -2.28 -1.73
C ALA A 210 5.81 -2.92 -0.55
N GLY A 211 5.60 -4.21 -0.29
CA GLY A 211 6.32 -4.96 0.75
C GLY A 211 7.83 -5.01 0.49
N ALA A 212 8.24 -5.27 -0.75
CA ALA A 212 9.65 -5.28 -1.15
C ALA A 212 10.31 -3.90 -0.99
N ILE A 213 9.64 -2.85 -1.43
CA ILE A 213 10.11 -1.46 -1.24
C ILE A 213 10.17 -1.11 0.25
N ALA A 214 9.18 -1.51 1.06
CA ALA A 214 9.17 -1.24 2.49
C ALA A 214 10.33 -1.91 3.23
N ALA A 215 10.63 -3.17 2.89
CA ALA A 215 11.76 -3.91 3.43
C ALA A 215 13.09 -3.23 3.07
N GLU A 216 13.32 -2.92 1.80
CA GLU A 216 14.54 -2.22 1.34
C GLU A 216 14.70 -0.84 1.99
N LEU A 217 13.58 -0.14 2.21
CA LEU A 217 13.60 1.16 2.85
C LEU A 217 13.87 1.10 4.37
N GLY A 218 13.73 -0.07 5.00
CA GLY A 218 13.72 -0.20 6.46
C GLY A 218 12.57 0.61 7.07
N ALA A 219 11.38 0.52 6.46
CA ALA A 219 10.25 1.36 6.80
C ALA A 219 9.77 1.12 8.25
N SER A 220 9.45 2.19 8.98
CA SER A 220 8.84 2.05 10.30
C SER A 220 7.37 1.63 10.23
N ARG A 221 6.69 1.93 9.12
CA ARG A 221 5.35 1.42 8.84
C ARG A 221 5.21 1.02 7.39
N PHE A 222 4.59 -0.13 7.18
CA PHE A 222 4.07 -0.54 5.88
C PHE A 222 2.55 -0.66 5.95
N PHE A 223 1.82 0.25 5.31
CA PHE A 223 0.35 0.23 5.28
C PHE A 223 -0.15 -0.49 4.04
N LEU A 224 -0.99 -1.50 4.24
CA LEU A 224 -1.78 -2.15 3.22
C LEU A 224 -3.23 -1.67 3.36
N LEU A 225 -3.62 -0.71 2.51
CA LEU A 225 -5.00 -0.26 2.43
C LEU A 225 -5.82 -1.30 1.65
N THR A 226 -6.87 -1.81 2.29
CA THR A 226 -7.75 -2.86 1.78
C THR A 226 -9.21 -2.42 1.83
N ASP A 227 -10.12 -3.33 1.52
CA ASP A 227 -11.58 -3.17 1.62
C ASP A 227 -12.19 -3.95 2.80
N VAL A 228 -11.37 -4.35 3.77
CA VAL A 228 -11.78 -5.04 4.99
C VAL A 228 -11.16 -4.37 6.22
N ALA A 229 -11.79 -4.55 7.39
CA ALA A 229 -11.34 -4.00 8.67
C ALA A 229 -9.92 -4.43 9.09
N GLY A 230 -9.48 -5.60 8.60
CA GLY A 230 -8.25 -6.27 9.01
C GLY A 230 -8.45 -7.78 8.98
N VAL A 231 -7.73 -8.49 9.84
CA VAL A 231 -7.90 -9.94 10.06
C VAL A 231 -8.95 -10.16 11.13
N LEU A 232 -9.97 -10.96 10.82
CA LEU A 232 -11.02 -11.34 11.75
C LEU A 232 -10.77 -12.76 12.26
N ASP A 233 -11.05 -13.00 13.53
CA ASP A 233 -11.12 -14.35 14.09
C ASP A 233 -12.40 -15.08 13.63
N LYS A 234 -12.55 -16.35 14.04
CA LYS A 234 -13.72 -17.17 13.72
C LYS A 234 -15.04 -16.64 14.30
N GLN A 235 -14.97 -15.70 15.25
CA GLN A 235 -16.10 -15.02 15.88
C GLN A 235 -16.38 -13.65 15.23
N GLY A 236 -15.63 -13.29 14.18
CA GLY A 236 -15.77 -12.02 13.47
C GLY A 236 -15.19 -10.83 14.23
N GLN A 237 -14.36 -11.05 15.26
CA GLN A 237 -13.70 -9.98 15.99
C GLN A 237 -12.37 -9.61 15.33
N LEU A 238 -12.07 -8.31 15.30
CA LEU A 238 -10.81 -7.81 14.74
C LEU A 238 -9.62 -8.23 15.60
N MET A 239 -8.67 -8.92 14.99
CA MET A 239 -7.38 -9.24 15.58
C MET A 239 -6.43 -8.05 15.35
N THR A 240 -6.06 -7.33 16.41
CA THR A 240 -5.33 -6.07 16.29
C THR A 240 -3.81 -6.22 16.28
N ASP A 241 -3.27 -7.31 16.82
CA ASP A 241 -1.83 -7.59 16.87
C ASP A 241 -1.58 -9.06 16.53
N LEU A 242 -0.72 -9.30 15.54
CA LEU A 242 -0.31 -10.62 15.08
C LEU A 242 1.19 -10.67 14.87
N ASP A 243 1.78 -11.80 15.25
CA ASP A 243 3.15 -12.16 14.87
C ASP A 243 3.14 -13.21 13.73
N PRO A 244 4.29 -13.45 13.06
CA PRO A 244 4.38 -14.47 12.02
C PRO A 244 3.97 -15.89 12.45
N ALA A 245 4.12 -16.24 13.74
CA ALA A 245 3.74 -17.55 14.24
C ALA A 245 2.22 -17.69 14.38
N ALA A 246 1.55 -16.66 14.89
CA ALA A 246 0.10 -16.56 14.97
C ALA A 246 -0.52 -16.64 13.57
N ILE A 247 0.03 -15.90 12.60
CA ILE A 247 -0.44 -15.94 11.20
C ILE A 247 -0.38 -17.36 10.62
N ARG A 248 0.74 -18.08 10.81
CA ARG A 248 0.84 -19.49 10.38
C ARG A 248 -0.19 -20.39 11.06
N GLY A 249 -0.48 -20.15 12.34
CA GLY A 249 -1.53 -20.86 13.07
C GLY A 249 -2.92 -20.62 12.49
N LEU A 250 -3.24 -19.36 12.19
CA LEU A 250 -4.51 -18.95 11.57
C LEU A 250 -4.69 -19.50 10.15
N GLU A 251 -3.60 -19.65 9.40
CA GLU A 251 -3.63 -20.31 8.10
C GLU A 251 -3.92 -21.81 8.25
N SER A 252 -3.19 -22.46 9.15
CA SER A 252 -3.30 -23.91 9.38
C SER A 252 -4.67 -24.33 9.89
N ASP A 253 -5.32 -23.48 10.68
CA ASP A 253 -6.64 -23.77 11.27
C ASP A 253 -7.82 -23.27 10.42
N GLY A 254 -7.52 -22.71 9.23
CA GLY A 254 -8.48 -22.23 8.24
C GLY A 254 -9.19 -20.92 8.58
N THR A 255 -8.73 -20.16 9.58
CA THR A 255 -9.31 -18.85 9.94
C THR A 255 -9.07 -17.81 8.85
N ILE A 256 -7.86 -17.76 8.29
CA ILE A 256 -7.56 -16.91 7.13
C ILE A 256 -7.62 -17.72 5.84
N SER A 257 -8.17 -17.12 4.78
CA SER A 257 -8.31 -17.79 3.49
C SER A 257 -8.30 -16.79 2.32
N GLY A 258 -8.22 -17.32 1.10
CA GLY A 258 -8.36 -16.54 -0.13
C GLY A 258 -7.31 -15.43 -0.26
N GLY A 259 -7.76 -14.22 -0.60
CA GLY A 259 -6.88 -13.07 -0.84
C GLY A 259 -6.19 -12.51 0.42
N MET A 260 -6.58 -12.95 1.62
CA MET A 260 -5.92 -12.51 2.87
C MET A 260 -4.57 -13.19 3.09
N ILE A 261 -4.43 -14.45 2.66
CA ILE A 261 -3.17 -15.21 2.77
C ILE A 261 -2.01 -14.46 2.09
N PRO A 262 -2.07 -14.10 0.79
CA PRO A 262 -0.96 -13.42 0.14
C PRO A 262 -0.68 -12.01 0.72
N LYS A 263 -1.67 -11.36 1.32
CA LYS A 263 -1.49 -10.08 2.02
C LYS A 263 -0.67 -10.26 3.29
N LEU A 264 -1.04 -11.25 4.10
CA LEU A 264 -0.33 -11.56 5.33
C LEU A 264 1.07 -12.13 5.05
N GLU A 265 1.24 -12.95 4.01
CA GLU A 265 2.57 -13.37 3.55
C GLU A 265 3.44 -12.16 3.19
N THR A 266 2.87 -11.16 2.51
CA THR A 266 3.58 -9.91 2.20
C THR A 266 3.93 -9.14 3.47
N CYS A 267 3.01 -9.02 4.44
CA CYS A 267 3.28 -8.40 5.74
C CYS A 267 4.43 -9.11 6.45
N VAL A 268 4.38 -10.45 6.55
CA VAL A 268 5.39 -11.28 7.20
C VAL A 268 6.75 -11.09 6.54
N ARG A 269 6.83 -11.19 5.21
CA ARG A 269 8.09 -10.96 4.47
C ARG A 269 8.64 -9.56 4.72
N ALA A 270 7.78 -8.54 4.74
CA ALA A 270 8.20 -7.16 4.98
C ALA A 270 8.78 -6.99 6.40
N VAL A 271 8.08 -7.49 7.43
CA VAL A 271 8.57 -7.36 8.81
C VAL A 271 9.82 -8.19 9.04
N GLU A 272 9.93 -9.40 8.50
CA GLU A 272 11.15 -10.22 8.55
C GLU A 272 12.31 -9.54 7.80
N GLY A 273 12.00 -8.82 6.71
CA GLY A 273 12.94 -8.06 5.90
C GLY A 273 13.41 -6.73 6.50
N GLY A 274 12.91 -6.31 7.67
CA GLY A 274 13.39 -5.11 8.36
C GLY A 274 12.34 -4.02 8.63
N VAL A 275 11.09 -4.21 8.22
CA VAL A 275 10.00 -3.29 8.56
C VAL A 275 9.63 -3.43 10.04
N ASP A 276 9.49 -2.31 10.76
CA ASP A 276 9.15 -2.33 12.19
C ASP A 276 7.74 -2.92 12.43
N ALA A 277 6.77 -2.53 11.60
CA ALA A 277 5.41 -3.07 11.60
C ALA A 277 4.72 -2.89 10.24
N ALA A 278 4.03 -3.93 9.79
CA ALA A 278 3.09 -3.86 8.68
C ALA A 278 1.66 -3.78 9.22
N VAL A 279 0.77 -3.00 8.62
CA VAL A 279 -0.60 -2.82 9.10
C VAL A 279 -1.58 -2.99 7.96
N ILE A 280 -2.56 -3.87 8.14
CA ILE A 280 -3.70 -4.01 7.24
C ILE A 280 -4.80 -3.08 7.75
N LEU A 281 -5.19 -2.13 6.92
CA LEU A 281 -6.18 -1.11 7.24
C LEU A 281 -7.35 -1.16 6.26
N ASP A 282 -8.53 -0.76 6.74
CA ASP A 282 -9.69 -0.52 5.88
C ASP A 282 -9.56 0.86 5.21
N GLY A 283 -9.22 0.87 3.92
CA GLY A 283 -9.07 2.08 3.13
C GLY A 283 -10.39 2.80 2.84
N ARG A 284 -11.54 2.26 3.26
CA ARG A 284 -12.85 2.92 3.17
C ARG A 284 -13.13 3.81 4.38
N VAL A 285 -12.38 3.64 5.47
CA VAL A 285 -12.52 4.47 6.67
C VAL A 285 -11.79 5.80 6.41
N PRO A 286 -12.47 6.95 6.53
CA PRO A 286 -11.84 8.25 6.40
C PRO A 286 -10.66 8.40 7.35
N HIS A 287 -9.54 8.89 6.83
CA HIS A 287 -8.32 9.13 7.59
C HIS A 287 -7.76 7.89 8.34
N ALA A 288 -7.98 6.67 7.82
CA ALA A 288 -7.56 5.42 8.46
C ALA A 288 -6.06 5.40 8.83
N MET A 289 -5.20 6.00 8.00
CA MET A 289 -3.76 6.04 8.27
C MET A 289 -3.43 6.94 9.45
N LEU A 290 -4.12 8.08 9.59
CA LEU A 290 -3.94 8.99 10.71
C LEU A 290 -4.48 8.38 12.01
N LEU A 291 -5.62 7.69 11.94
CA LEU A 291 -6.18 6.96 13.08
C LEU A 291 -5.21 5.89 13.58
N GLU A 292 -4.54 5.18 12.69
CA GLU A 292 -3.55 4.17 13.04
C GLU A 292 -2.32 4.75 13.76
N ILE A 293 -1.83 5.93 13.36
CA ILE A 293 -0.57 6.46 13.90
C ILE A 293 -0.72 7.45 15.04
N PHE A 294 -1.87 8.12 15.15
CA PHE A 294 -2.13 9.16 16.15
C PHE A 294 -3.08 8.70 17.27
N THR A 295 -3.31 7.39 17.40
CA THR A 295 -4.09 6.81 18.50
C THR A 295 -3.41 5.58 19.11
N ASP A 296 -3.71 5.27 20.38
CA ASP A 296 -3.17 4.09 21.07
C ASP A 296 -3.80 2.77 20.62
N ARG A 297 -5.05 2.81 20.11
CA ARG A 297 -5.84 1.60 19.83
C ARG A 297 -5.55 1.00 18.44
N GLY A 298 -4.99 1.79 17.53
CA GLY A 298 -4.85 1.44 16.12
C GLY A 298 -6.20 1.38 15.38
N ALA A 299 -6.15 1.19 14.06
CA ALA A 299 -7.31 1.18 13.17
C ALA A 299 -7.46 -0.11 12.36
N GLY A 300 -6.59 -1.10 12.56
CA GLY A 300 -6.65 -2.38 11.85
C GLY A 300 -5.82 -3.47 12.51
N THR A 301 -5.26 -4.35 11.68
CA THR A 301 -4.41 -5.46 12.15
C THR A 301 -2.95 -5.11 11.96
N LEU A 302 -2.23 -4.97 13.07
CA LEU A 302 -0.80 -4.76 13.10
C LEU A 302 -0.06 -6.11 13.10
N VAL A 303 0.90 -6.24 12.19
CA VAL A 303 1.82 -7.38 12.08
C VAL A 303 3.22 -6.92 12.45
N ARG A 304 3.85 -7.58 13.43
CA ARG A 304 5.21 -7.28 13.89
C ARG A 304 5.94 -8.52 14.40
N ARG A 305 7.26 -8.40 14.57
CA ARG A 305 8.11 -9.44 15.18
C ARG A 305 8.02 -9.44 16.70
#